data_AF-A0A521Y685-F1
#
_entry.id   AF-A0A521Y685-F1
#
_cell.length_a   1.000
_cell.length_b   1.000
_cell.length_c   1.000
_cell.angle_alpha   90.00
_cell.angle_beta   90.00
_cell.angle_gamma   90.00
#
_symmetry.space_group_name_H-M   'P 1'
#
loop_
_entity.id
_entity.type
_entity.pdbx_description
1 polymer ?
#
loop_
_entity_poly.entity_id
_entity_poly.type
_entity_poly.pdbx_seq_one_letter_code
_entity_poly.pdbx_strand_id
1 'polypeptide(L)'
;MSVDKKSIYVVLGMARSGTSAITRGLKALGIHLGDEHSDSVNQWNPTGIWEDKDIVYQINRGVAQALGDTWMSVHLLDELCRDNEKLNELHWQAVQLLTERMKEVSSWAFKDPRTSRILPFWQNVFQGLKVDENYIIALRNPLAVATSWQKVSGAEIEVGLLQWLNHLIPAIEGTQGKKRVVVSYDLMLANPRLQLERIQQQLFISSLANAEDINNYAQQYLDKKLHHYEYTEEDLLLHPAAAITPVCANLYTLLMQVAKDEITLESAEFSSAWRQVKGEYSAAYPFYLYMNRLLKRNKELERDLRTIRRSLSWKLAYPLRLINDVWRAGRKKSYGP
;
A
#
# COMPACT_ATOMS: atom_id res chain seq x y z
N MET A 1 -26.95 9.44 -27.89
CA MET A 1 -25.59 9.89 -27.50
C MET A 1 -25.15 8.98 -26.37
N SER A 2 -24.11 8.17 -26.58
CA SER A 2 -23.49 7.39 -25.51
C SER A 2 -23.02 8.38 -24.45
N VAL A 3 -23.59 8.36 -23.25
CA VAL A 3 -22.99 9.06 -22.12
C VAL A 3 -21.64 8.39 -21.91
N ASP A 4 -20.54 9.09 -22.19
CA ASP A 4 -19.21 8.55 -21.98
C ASP A 4 -19.12 8.05 -20.53
N LYS A 5 -18.89 6.74 -20.40
CA LYS A 5 -18.83 6.06 -19.12
C LYS A 5 -17.68 6.69 -18.32
N LYS A 6 -17.99 7.28 -17.16
CA LYS A 6 -16.96 7.90 -16.31
C LYS A 6 -15.93 6.87 -15.87
N SER A 7 -14.66 7.26 -15.81
CA SER A 7 -13.54 6.37 -15.48
C SER A 7 -12.96 6.67 -14.10
N ILE A 8 -12.66 5.62 -13.34
CA ILE A 8 -11.92 5.69 -12.08
C ILE A 8 -10.57 5.02 -12.25
N TYR A 9 -9.53 5.67 -11.75
CA TYR A 9 -8.15 5.16 -11.73
C TYR A 9 -7.71 4.94 -10.28
N VAL A 10 -7.35 3.71 -9.94
CA VAL A 10 -6.97 3.34 -8.58
C VAL A 10 -5.50 2.98 -8.56
N VAL A 11 -4.69 3.77 -7.85
CA VAL A 11 -3.27 3.44 -7.65
C VAL A 11 -3.13 2.53 -6.44
N LEU A 12 -2.71 1.30 -6.70
CA LEU A 12 -2.51 0.22 -5.74
C LEU A 12 -1.01 0.03 -5.47
N GLY A 13 -0.68 -0.42 -4.27
CA GLY A 13 0.68 -0.76 -3.89
C GLY A 13 1.00 -0.36 -2.46
N MET A 14 2.08 -0.92 -1.92
CA MET A 14 2.55 -0.58 -0.58
C MET A 14 2.98 0.90 -0.51
N ALA A 15 2.81 1.52 0.67
CA ALA A 15 3.41 2.81 0.94
C ALA A 15 4.92 2.76 0.63
N ARG A 16 5.50 3.86 0.15
CA ARG A 16 6.93 3.96 -0.23
C ARG A 16 7.32 3.25 -1.55
N SER A 17 6.37 2.60 -2.24
CA SER A 17 6.57 2.05 -3.60
C SER A 17 6.46 3.08 -4.73
N GLY A 18 6.57 4.39 -4.43
CA GLY A 18 6.42 5.43 -5.45
C GLY A 18 4.96 5.77 -5.83
N THR A 19 3.97 5.31 -5.06
CA THR A 19 2.55 5.53 -5.35
C THR A 19 2.19 7.01 -5.52
N SER A 20 2.73 7.92 -4.70
CA SER A 20 2.51 9.37 -4.85
C SER A 20 3.10 9.94 -6.14
N ALA A 21 4.28 9.46 -6.57
CA ALA A 21 4.88 9.87 -7.83
C ALA A 21 4.02 9.40 -9.02
N ILE A 22 3.51 8.18 -8.95
CA ILE A 22 2.65 7.59 -9.98
C ILE A 22 1.28 8.28 -10.03
N THR A 23 0.63 8.54 -8.89
CA THR A 23 -0.65 9.27 -8.82
C THR A 23 -0.56 10.64 -9.44
N ARG A 24 0.54 11.37 -9.23
CA ARG A 24 0.75 12.66 -9.92
C ARG A 24 1.05 12.50 -11.40
N GLY A 25 1.63 11.37 -11.81
CA GLY A 25 1.73 11.03 -13.22
C GLY A 25 0.37 10.98 -13.89
N LEU A 26 -0.65 10.46 -13.20
CA LEU A 26 -2.05 10.49 -13.68
C LEU A 26 -2.59 11.92 -13.81
N LYS A 27 -2.27 12.81 -12.88
CA LYS A 27 -2.58 14.24 -13.04
C LYS A 27 -1.93 14.84 -14.28
N ALA A 28 -0.66 14.49 -14.52
CA ALA A 28 0.06 14.84 -15.74
C ALA A 28 -0.40 14.07 -16.99
N LEU A 29 -1.45 13.23 -16.90
CA LEU A 29 -2.19 12.64 -18.02
C LEU A 29 -3.62 13.22 -18.12
N GLY A 30 -3.89 14.31 -17.39
CA GLY A 30 -5.20 14.97 -17.38
C GLY A 30 -6.25 14.28 -16.51
N ILE A 31 -5.87 13.31 -15.68
CA ILE A 31 -6.81 12.66 -14.74
C ILE A 31 -6.97 13.52 -13.50
N HIS A 32 -8.22 13.80 -13.11
CA HIS A 32 -8.49 14.59 -11.91
C HIS A 32 -8.16 13.79 -10.66
N LEU A 33 -7.51 14.43 -9.70
CA LEU A 33 -7.27 13.83 -8.39
C LEU A 33 -8.21 14.42 -7.31
N GLY A 34 -8.96 15.49 -7.63
CA GLY A 34 -9.70 16.32 -6.68
C GLY A 34 -8.87 17.49 -6.13
N ASP A 35 -9.50 18.34 -5.31
CA ASP A 35 -8.85 19.53 -4.73
C ASP A 35 -8.35 19.28 -3.29
N GLU A 36 -8.92 18.30 -2.60
CA GLU A 36 -8.68 18.04 -1.18
C GLU A 36 -7.69 16.88 -0.95
N HIS A 37 -6.44 17.09 -1.36
CA HIS A 37 -5.38 16.15 -1.04
C HIS A 37 -4.83 16.40 0.36
N SER A 38 -4.42 15.33 1.03
CA SER A 38 -3.44 15.46 2.10
C SER A 38 -2.09 15.87 1.50
N ASP A 39 -1.90 17.18 1.35
CA ASP A 39 -0.59 17.83 1.20
C ASP A 39 0.14 17.82 2.54
N SER A 40 0.16 16.66 3.22
CA SER A 40 0.88 16.41 4.45
C SER A 40 2.38 16.33 4.17
N VAL A 41 2.92 17.42 3.62
CA VAL A 41 4.33 17.63 3.37
C VAL A 41 5.05 17.46 4.70
N ASN A 42 5.97 16.52 4.74
CA ASN A 42 6.80 16.26 5.90
C ASN A 42 8.17 15.75 5.46
N GLN A 43 9.09 15.60 6.40
CA GLN A 43 10.46 15.13 6.12
C GLN A 43 10.53 13.79 5.35
N TRP A 44 9.48 12.97 5.42
CA TRP A 44 9.42 11.68 4.73
C TRP A 44 8.68 11.73 3.39
N ASN A 45 7.84 12.76 3.18
CA ASN A 45 7.04 12.98 1.98
C ASN A 45 7.12 14.48 1.62
N PRO A 46 8.29 14.96 1.16
CA PRO A 46 8.52 16.39 0.95
C PRO A 46 7.63 16.97 -0.15
N THR A 47 7.06 16.10 -0.98
CA THR A 47 6.20 16.48 -2.09
C THR A 47 4.71 16.22 -1.84
N GLY A 48 4.33 15.88 -0.61
CA GLY A 48 2.96 15.54 -0.23
C GLY A 48 2.63 14.05 -0.42
N ILE A 49 1.52 13.61 0.18
CA ILE A 49 1.11 12.20 0.16
C ILE A 49 0.14 11.93 -0.99
N TRP A 50 -0.67 12.91 -1.41
CA TRP A 50 -1.63 12.78 -2.52
C TRP A 50 -2.68 11.69 -2.29
N GLU A 51 -3.24 11.68 -1.08
CA GLU A 51 -4.37 10.83 -0.71
C GLU A 51 -5.59 11.70 -0.43
N ASP A 52 -6.76 11.26 -0.92
CA ASP A 52 -8.06 11.85 -0.57
C ASP A 52 -8.37 11.51 0.90
N LYS A 53 -8.59 12.54 1.71
CA LYS A 53 -8.75 12.39 3.16
C LYS A 53 -10.01 11.61 3.51
N ASP A 54 -11.10 11.78 2.77
CA ASP A 54 -12.36 11.12 3.10
C ASP A 54 -12.29 9.63 2.78
N ILE A 55 -11.67 9.27 1.64
CA ILE A 55 -11.36 7.87 1.34
C ILE A 55 -10.49 7.26 2.43
N VAL A 56 -9.40 7.93 2.84
CA VAL A 56 -8.48 7.36 3.83
C VAL A 56 -9.15 7.23 5.20
N TYR A 57 -9.70 8.33 5.72
CA TYR A 57 -10.08 8.43 7.12
C TYR A 57 -11.50 7.94 7.39
N GLN A 58 -12.43 8.15 6.46
CA GLN A 58 -13.83 7.74 6.64
C GLN A 58 -14.05 6.33 6.10
N ILE A 59 -13.66 6.06 4.85
CA ILE A 59 -13.99 4.81 4.17
C ILE A 59 -12.98 3.70 4.52
N ASN A 60 -11.72 3.82 4.10
CA ASN A 60 -10.75 2.73 4.19
C ASN A 60 -10.46 2.32 5.64
N ARG A 61 -10.36 3.29 6.56
CA ARG A 61 -10.22 2.99 8.00
C ARG A 61 -11.49 2.40 8.60
N GLY A 62 -12.67 2.87 8.18
CA GLY A 62 -13.95 2.31 8.61
C GLY A 62 -14.08 0.84 8.21
N VAL A 63 -13.79 0.53 6.94
CA VAL A 63 -13.81 -0.84 6.40
C VAL A 63 -12.79 -1.72 7.13
N ALA A 64 -11.56 -1.22 7.31
CA ALA A 64 -10.53 -1.90 8.08
C ALA A 64 -10.98 -2.30 9.49
N GLN A 65 -11.59 -1.35 10.20
CA GLN A 65 -12.06 -1.56 11.56
C GLN A 65 -13.24 -2.54 11.61
N ALA A 66 -14.18 -2.45 10.67
CA ALA A 66 -15.33 -3.34 10.57
C ALA A 66 -14.91 -4.81 10.31
N LEU A 67 -13.76 -5.02 9.66
CA LEU A 67 -13.17 -6.32 9.38
C LEU A 67 -12.19 -6.80 10.48
N GLY A 68 -12.07 -6.05 11.58
CA GLY A 68 -11.24 -6.40 12.74
C GLY A 68 -9.74 -6.36 12.49
N ASP A 69 -9.28 -5.62 11.47
CA ASP A 69 -7.89 -5.65 10.98
C ASP A 69 -7.38 -7.07 10.64
N THR A 70 -8.29 -8.00 10.33
CA THR A 70 -7.95 -9.39 9.99
C THR A 70 -7.89 -9.51 8.48
N TRP A 71 -6.68 -9.35 7.96
CA TRP A 71 -6.44 -8.99 6.56
C TRP A 71 -5.82 -10.10 5.74
N MET A 72 -6.62 -10.98 5.16
CA MET A 72 -6.00 -12.22 4.70
C MET A 72 -6.51 -12.87 3.44
N SER A 73 -7.66 -12.49 2.89
CA SER A 73 -8.00 -12.92 1.54
C SER A 73 -8.96 -11.95 0.89
N VAL A 74 -8.62 -11.50 -0.32
CA VAL A 74 -9.55 -10.79 -1.21
C VAL A 74 -10.81 -11.63 -1.45
N HIS A 75 -10.72 -12.96 -1.40
CA HIS A 75 -11.87 -13.85 -1.61
C HIS A 75 -12.82 -13.95 -0.41
N LEU A 76 -12.38 -13.59 0.80
CA LEU A 76 -13.25 -13.62 1.99
C LEU A 76 -14.08 -12.33 2.14
N LEU A 77 -13.69 -11.25 1.46
CA LEU A 77 -14.36 -9.96 1.60
C LEU A 77 -15.78 -9.97 1.04
N ASP A 78 -16.02 -10.63 -0.08
CA ASP A 78 -17.36 -10.66 -0.70
C ASP A 78 -18.40 -11.34 0.19
N GLU A 79 -18.01 -12.36 0.94
CA GLU A 79 -18.87 -13.05 1.90
C GLU A 79 -19.04 -12.22 3.18
N LEU A 80 -17.96 -11.64 3.70
CA LEU A 80 -17.98 -10.80 4.90
C LEU A 80 -18.75 -9.49 4.72
N CYS A 81 -18.88 -8.98 3.50
CA CYS A 81 -19.58 -7.74 3.20
C CYS A 81 -21.12 -7.89 3.20
N ARG A 82 -21.67 -9.06 2.84
CA ARG A 82 -23.13 -9.19 2.64
C ARG A 82 -23.94 -9.00 3.93
N ASP A 83 -23.42 -9.49 5.06
CA ASP A 83 -24.15 -9.53 6.33
C ASP A 83 -23.67 -8.49 7.36
N ASN A 84 -22.81 -7.55 6.96
CA ASN A 84 -22.23 -6.56 7.86
C ASN A 84 -22.86 -5.18 7.65
N GLU A 85 -23.74 -4.77 8.57
CA GLU A 85 -24.43 -3.47 8.53
C GLU A 85 -23.46 -2.29 8.40
N LYS A 86 -22.30 -2.34 9.09
CA LYS A 86 -21.33 -1.25 9.02
C LYS A 86 -20.67 -1.15 7.66
N LEU A 87 -20.37 -2.29 7.01
CA LEU A 87 -19.83 -2.30 5.65
C LEU A 87 -20.86 -1.79 4.63
N ASN A 88 -22.14 -2.10 4.82
CA ASN A 88 -23.21 -1.56 3.98
C ASN A 88 -23.34 -0.03 4.14
N GLU A 89 -23.27 0.50 5.36
CA GLU A 89 -23.24 1.96 5.60
C GLU A 89 -22.06 2.63 4.90
N LEU A 90 -20.85 2.05 5.05
CA LEU A 90 -19.62 2.54 4.42
C LEU A 90 -19.70 2.47 2.89
N HIS A 91 -20.33 1.43 2.33
CA HIS A 91 -20.55 1.31 0.90
C HIS A 91 -21.38 2.49 0.38
N TRP A 92 -22.51 2.81 1.03
CA TRP A 92 -23.34 3.96 0.62
C TRP A 92 -22.60 5.29 0.76
N GLN A 93 -21.83 5.46 1.83
CA GLN A 93 -20.97 6.65 2.02
C GLN A 93 -19.94 6.77 0.88
N ALA A 94 -19.30 5.67 0.48
CA ALA A 94 -18.35 5.64 -0.62
C ALA A 94 -19.01 5.96 -1.97
N VAL A 95 -20.20 5.41 -2.24
CA VAL A 95 -21.00 5.72 -3.45
C VAL A 95 -21.33 7.21 -3.52
N GLN A 96 -21.80 7.80 -2.41
CA GLN A 96 -22.13 9.23 -2.34
C GLN A 96 -20.89 10.10 -2.53
N LEU A 97 -19.78 9.76 -1.86
CA LEU A 97 -18.52 10.46 -1.98
C LEU A 97 -18.03 10.48 -3.43
N LEU A 98 -17.97 9.33 -4.09
CA LEU A 98 -17.52 9.24 -5.48
C LEU A 98 -18.47 9.93 -6.46
N THR A 99 -19.79 9.86 -6.22
CA THR A 99 -20.78 10.58 -7.03
C THR A 99 -20.51 12.08 -7.02
N GLU A 100 -20.22 12.64 -5.84
CA GLU A 100 -19.89 14.06 -5.70
C GLU A 100 -18.52 14.39 -6.32
N ARG A 101 -17.47 13.63 -6.00
CA ARG A 101 -16.11 13.84 -6.53
C ARG A 101 -16.07 13.77 -8.05
N MET A 102 -16.91 12.92 -8.64
CA MET A 102 -16.96 12.74 -10.08
C MET A 102 -18.02 13.62 -10.75
N LYS A 103 -18.79 14.45 -10.04
CA LYS A 103 -19.95 15.16 -10.60
C LYS A 103 -19.63 15.94 -11.88
N GLU A 104 -18.58 16.77 -11.83
CA GLU A 104 -18.15 17.68 -12.91
C GLU A 104 -16.98 17.14 -13.75
N VAL A 105 -16.54 15.89 -13.52
CA VAL A 105 -15.38 15.29 -14.20
C VAL A 105 -15.72 13.93 -14.82
N SER A 106 -15.07 13.61 -15.93
CA SER A 106 -15.24 12.32 -16.62
C SER A 106 -14.25 11.26 -16.17
N SER A 107 -13.13 11.68 -15.56
CA SER A 107 -12.09 10.80 -15.03
C SER A 107 -11.64 11.28 -13.66
N TRP A 108 -11.45 10.35 -12.73
CA TRP A 108 -10.96 10.65 -11.40
C TRP A 108 -10.05 9.55 -10.88
N ALA A 109 -9.03 9.91 -10.09
CA ALA A 109 -8.13 8.95 -9.49
C ALA A 109 -7.96 9.18 -7.99
N PHE A 110 -7.66 8.08 -7.30
CA PHE A 110 -7.26 8.13 -5.91
C PHE A 110 -6.23 7.04 -5.61
N LYS A 111 -5.63 7.18 -4.43
CA LYS A 111 -4.79 6.14 -3.85
C LYS A 111 -4.97 6.08 -2.34
N ASP A 112 -4.76 4.90 -1.80
CA ASP A 112 -4.41 4.64 -0.41
C ASP A 112 -3.82 3.22 -0.39
N PRO A 113 -2.72 2.96 0.35
CA PRO A 113 -2.11 1.63 0.37
C PRO A 113 -3.08 0.51 0.74
N ARG A 114 -4.04 0.77 1.64
CA ARG A 114 -5.00 -0.24 2.13
C ARG A 114 -5.99 -0.63 1.05
N THR A 115 -6.21 0.20 0.03
CA THR A 115 -7.16 -0.08 -1.06
C THR A 115 -6.90 -1.44 -1.71
N SER A 116 -5.63 -1.84 -1.89
CA SER A 116 -5.27 -3.17 -2.41
C SER A 116 -5.86 -4.32 -1.58
N ARG A 117 -6.00 -4.13 -0.27
CA ARG A 117 -6.42 -5.13 0.70
C ARG A 117 -7.94 -5.16 0.92
N ILE A 118 -8.63 -4.10 0.50
CA ILE A 118 -10.10 -3.99 0.53
C ILE A 118 -10.67 -3.80 -0.87
N LEU A 119 -9.93 -4.24 -1.89
CA LEU A 119 -10.29 -3.97 -3.27
C LEU A 119 -11.69 -4.48 -3.66
N PRO A 120 -12.14 -5.67 -3.21
CA PRO A 120 -13.51 -6.14 -3.46
C PRO A 120 -14.60 -5.18 -2.97
N PHE A 121 -14.40 -4.52 -1.82
CA PHE A 121 -15.33 -3.49 -1.33
C PHE A 121 -15.45 -2.33 -2.33
N TRP A 122 -14.31 -1.82 -2.83
CA TRP A 122 -14.30 -0.74 -3.81
C TRP A 122 -14.85 -1.18 -5.17
N GLN A 123 -14.56 -2.39 -5.61
CA GLN A 123 -15.12 -2.95 -6.85
C GLN A 123 -16.64 -3.02 -6.81
N ASN A 124 -17.22 -3.39 -5.67
CA ASN A 124 -18.67 -3.34 -5.47
C ASN A 124 -19.21 -1.90 -5.58
N VAL A 125 -18.54 -0.92 -4.97
CA VAL A 125 -18.88 0.51 -5.11
C VAL A 125 -18.83 0.93 -6.59
N PHE A 126 -17.76 0.58 -7.32
CA PHE A 126 -17.60 0.92 -8.74
C PHE A 126 -18.67 0.27 -9.62
N GLN A 127 -19.04 -0.97 -9.33
CA GLN A 127 -20.11 -1.68 -10.01
C GLN A 127 -21.46 -0.96 -9.82
N GLY A 128 -21.77 -0.53 -8.60
CA GLY A 128 -22.98 0.24 -8.30
C GLY A 128 -23.05 1.58 -9.05
N LEU A 129 -21.90 2.26 -9.17
CA LEU A 129 -21.77 3.52 -9.91
C LEU A 129 -21.71 3.33 -11.44
N LYS A 130 -21.55 2.10 -11.93
CA LYS A 130 -21.37 1.76 -13.36
C LYS A 130 -20.22 2.52 -14.01
N VAL A 131 -19.15 2.78 -13.27
CA VAL A 131 -17.93 3.44 -13.78
C VAL A 131 -16.99 2.44 -14.43
N ASP A 132 -16.06 2.96 -15.24
CA ASP A 132 -14.97 2.18 -15.82
C ASP A 132 -13.77 2.17 -14.87
N GLU A 133 -13.46 1.01 -14.29
CA GLU A 133 -12.38 0.87 -13.31
C GLU A 133 -11.05 0.52 -13.99
N ASN A 134 -10.00 1.25 -13.62
CA ASN A 134 -8.65 1.14 -14.17
C ASN A 134 -7.64 1.09 -13.03
N TYR A 135 -6.69 0.15 -13.10
CA TYR A 135 -5.79 -0.14 -11.98
C TYR A 135 -4.33 0.13 -12.32
N ILE A 136 -3.64 0.84 -11.44
CA ILE A 136 -2.21 1.11 -11.56
C ILE A 136 -1.50 0.47 -10.38
N ILE A 137 -0.67 -0.54 -10.63
CA ILE A 137 0.01 -1.30 -9.59
C ILE A 137 1.45 -0.78 -9.46
N ALA A 138 1.71 -0.01 -8.42
CA ALA A 138 3.02 0.57 -8.13
C ALA A 138 3.99 -0.49 -7.62
N LEU A 139 5.07 -0.69 -8.38
CA LEU A 139 6.14 -1.64 -8.09
C LEU A 139 7.42 -0.90 -7.71
N ARG A 140 8.10 -1.38 -6.68
CA ARG A 140 9.44 -0.95 -6.29
C ARG A 140 10.14 -2.11 -5.60
N ASN A 141 11.48 -2.12 -5.65
CA ASN A 141 12.28 -3.11 -4.95
C ASN A 141 11.82 -3.26 -3.47
N PRO A 142 11.50 -4.49 -3.01
CA PRO A 142 10.97 -4.71 -1.68
C PRO A 142 11.90 -4.25 -0.54
N LEU A 143 13.22 -4.37 -0.66
CA LEU A 143 14.17 -3.84 0.34
C LEU A 143 14.19 -2.32 0.36
N ALA A 144 14.12 -1.66 -0.80
CA ALA A 144 14.00 -0.21 -0.85
C ALA A 144 12.73 0.27 -0.15
N VAL A 145 11.62 -0.44 -0.35
CA VAL A 145 10.35 -0.17 0.33
C VAL A 145 10.46 -0.40 1.83
N ALA A 146 10.96 -1.56 2.26
CA ALA A 146 11.09 -1.93 3.66
C ALA A 146 12.00 -0.97 4.43
N THR A 147 13.17 -0.62 3.87
CA THR A 147 14.13 0.32 4.46
C THR A 147 13.55 1.73 4.55
N SER A 148 12.86 2.18 3.49
CA SER A 148 12.16 3.46 3.50
C SER A 148 11.03 3.50 4.51
N TRP A 149 10.31 2.39 4.69
CA TRP A 149 9.22 2.27 5.63
C TRP A 149 9.71 2.21 7.08
N GLN A 150 10.79 1.46 7.36
CA GLN A 150 11.42 1.38 8.68
C GLN A 150 11.74 2.76 9.24
N LYS A 151 12.28 3.67 8.42
CA LYS A 151 12.56 5.05 8.87
C LYS A 151 11.32 5.81 9.35
N VAL A 152 10.14 5.48 8.83
CA VAL A 152 8.87 6.14 9.17
C VAL A 152 8.13 5.43 10.29
N SER A 153 8.10 4.09 10.26
CA SER A 153 7.29 3.26 11.17
C SER A 153 8.08 2.77 12.39
N GLY A 154 9.41 2.75 12.32
CA GLY A 154 10.28 2.07 13.27
C GLY A 154 10.18 0.54 13.23
N ALA A 155 9.47 -0.03 12.25
CA ALA A 155 9.29 -1.47 12.15
C ALA A 155 10.50 -2.16 11.49
N GLU A 156 10.72 -3.41 11.84
CA GLU A 156 11.79 -4.23 11.26
C GLU A 156 11.61 -4.46 9.75
N ILE A 157 12.72 -4.70 9.05
CA ILE A 157 12.76 -4.87 7.60
C ILE A 157 11.89 -6.04 7.16
N GLU A 158 11.89 -7.15 7.91
CA GLU A 158 11.08 -8.34 7.66
C GLU A 158 9.59 -8.02 7.66
N VAL A 159 9.16 -7.15 8.59
CA VAL A 159 7.77 -6.68 8.63
C VAL A 159 7.49 -5.84 7.39
N GLY A 160 8.44 -5.01 6.94
CA GLY A 160 8.32 -4.23 5.71
C GLY A 160 8.18 -5.12 4.46
N LEU A 161 9.00 -6.16 4.34
CA LEU A 161 8.95 -7.14 3.25
C LEU A 161 7.60 -7.87 3.21
N LEU A 162 7.11 -8.28 4.37
CA LEU A 162 5.79 -8.89 4.51
C LEU A 162 4.69 -7.92 4.11
N GLN A 163 4.75 -6.67 4.57
CA GLN A 163 3.76 -5.67 4.17
C GLN A 163 3.77 -5.44 2.66
N TRP A 164 4.95 -5.42 2.03
CA TRP A 164 5.05 -5.34 0.58
C TRP A 164 4.29 -6.49 -0.12
N LEU A 165 4.50 -7.74 0.29
CA LEU A 165 3.75 -8.90 -0.23
C LEU A 165 2.23 -8.76 -0.01
N ASN A 166 1.82 -8.36 1.20
CA ASN A 166 0.42 -8.19 1.58
C ASN A 166 -0.33 -7.10 0.81
N HIS A 167 0.37 -6.23 0.08
CA HIS A 167 -0.25 -5.21 -0.76
C HIS A 167 -0.18 -5.60 -2.24
N LEU A 168 0.93 -6.18 -2.69
CA LEU A 168 1.12 -6.53 -4.09
C LEU A 168 0.31 -7.77 -4.48
N ILE A 169 0.27 -8.81 -3.64
CA ILE A 169 -0.48 -10.03 -3.96
C ILE A 169 -1.98 -9.74 -4.14
N PRO A 170 -2.67 -9.10 -3.19
CA PRO A 170 -4.07 -8.71 -3.38
C PRO A 170 -4.30 -7.78 -4.57
N ALA A 171 -3.37 -6.87 -4.87
CA ALA A 171 -3.49 -6.00 -6.04
C ALA A 171 -3.45 -6.78 -7.35
N ILE A 172 -2.61 -7.81 -7.46
CA ILE A 172 -2.53 -8.67 -8.66
C ILE A 172 -3.78 -9.56 -8.78
N GLU A 173 -4.17 -10.23 -7.68
CA GLU A 173 -5.32 -11.16 -7.72
C GLU A 173 -6.63 -10.41 -7.92
N GLY A 174 -6.86 -9.35 -7.13
CA GLY A 174 -8.12 -8.60 -7.17
C GLY A 174 -8.34 -7.82 -8.46
N THR A 175 -7.31 -7.60 -9.28
CA THR A 175 -7.44 -6.91 -10.58
C THR A 175 -7.45 -7.85 -11.77
N GLN A 176 -7.42 -9.17 -11.56
CA GLN A 176 -7.45 -10.13 -12.66
C GLN A 176 -8.70 -9.93 -13.54
N GLY A 177 -8.50 -9.85 -14.86
CA GLY A 177 -9.57 -9.61 -15.82
C GLY A 177 -10.07 -8.16 -15.88
N LYS A 178 -9.41 -7.22 -15.19
CA LYS A 178 -9.69 -5.77 -15.26
C LYS A 178 -8.59 -5.05 -16.04
N LYS A 179 -8.86 -3.80 -16.47
CA LYS A 179 -7.84 -2.93 -17.07
C LYS A 179 -6.79 -2.58 -16.02
N ARG A 180 -5.55 -2.97 -16.23
CA ARG A 180 -4.47 -2.82 -15.25
C ARG A 180 -3.10 -2.65 -15.89
N VAL A 181 -2.22 -1.92 -15.21
CA VAL A 181 -0.82 -1.73 -15.59
C VAL A 181 0.09 -1.81 -14.36
N VAL A 182 1.21 -2.52 -14.46
CA VAL A 182 2.27 -2.50 -13.43
C VAL A 182 3.26 -1.40 -13.78
N VAL A 183 3.53 -0.48 -12.84
CA VAL A 183 4.43 0.65 -13.04
C VAL A 183 5.57 0.57 -12.04
N SER A 184 6.78 0.34 -12.53
CA SER A 184 7.99 0.39 -11.71
C SER A 184 8.36 1.84 -11.40
N TYR A 185 8.55 2.15 -10.11
CA TYR A 185 9.02 3.44 -9.66
C TYR A 185 10.41 3.76 -10.23
N ASP A 186 11.28 2.75 -10.32
CA ASP A 186 12.65 2.91 -10.79
C ASP A 186 12.65 3.25 -12.31
N LEU A 187 11.79 2.58 -13.10
CA LEU A 187 11.59 2.92 -14.51
C LEU A 187 10.93 4.30 -14.70
N MET A 188 9.99 4.67 -13.82
CA MET A 188 9.35 5.99 -13.82
C MET A 188 10.37 7.10 -13.58
N LEU A 189 11.32 6.90 -12.66
CA LEU A 189 12.41 7.84 -12.41
C LEU A 189 13.42 7.90 -13.56
N ALA A 190 13.69 6.76 -14.20
CA ALA A 190 14.64 6.67 -15.29
C ALA A 190 14.13 7.35 -16.57
N ASN A 191 12.89 7.08 -16.96
CA ASN A 191 12.27 7.65 -18.15
C ASN A 191 10.75 7.88 -17.94
N PRO A 192 10.37 9.00 -17.30
CA PRO A 192 8.98 9.25 -16.94
C PRO A 192 8.06 9.39 -18.14
N ARG A 193 8.53 10.03 -19.22
CA ARG A 193 7.73 10.24 -20.42
C ARG A 193 7.31 8.90 -21.04
N LEU A 194 8.26 7.98 -21.20
CA LEU A 194 8.00 6.64 -21.71
C LEU A 194 6.98 5.90 -20.84
N GLN A 195 7.11 5.98 -19.51
CA GLN A 195 6.19 5.32 -18.59
C GLN A 195 4.79 5.95 -18.59
N LEU A 196 4.68 7.28 -18.76
CA LEU A 196 3.40 7.97 -18.90
C LEU A 196 2.69 7.59 -20.21
N GLU A 197 3.42 7.54 -21.32
CA GLU A 197 2.90 7.08 -22.62
C GLU A 197 2.42 5.62 -22.54
N ARG A 198 3.17 4.77 -21.82
CA ARG A 198 2.78 3.37 -21.56
C ARG A 198 1.48 3.25 -20.74
N ILE A 199 1.34 4.04 -19.66
CA ILE A 199 0.12 4.06 -18.85
C ILE A 199 -1.08 4.52 -19.70
N GLN A 200 -0.88 5.58 -20.50
CA GLN A 200 -1.91 6.12 -21.39
C GLN A 200 -2.43 5.04 -22.36
N GLN A 201 -1.50 4.32 -23.01
CA GLN A 201 -1.82 3.28 -23.99
C GLN A 201 -2.53 2.09 -23.35
N GLN A 202 -2.00 1.54 -22.25
CA GLN A 202 -2.56 0.34 -21.63
C GLN A 202 -3.93 0.58 -20.97
N LEU A 203 -4.19 1.80 -20.51
CA LEU A 203 -5.47 2.17 -19.88
C LEU A 203 -6.42 2.93 -20.81
N PHE A 204 -6.08 3.08 -22.09
CA PHE A 204 -6.90 3.76 -23.11
C PHE A 204 -7.32 5.18 -22.68
N ILE A 205 -6.40 5.96 -22.11
CA ILE A 205 -6.68 7.31 -21.64
C ILE A 205 -6.79 8.25 -22.86
N SER A 206 -8.01 8.76 -23.12
CA SER A 206 -8.37 9.55 -24.31
C SER A 206 -7.74 10.95 -24.36
N SER A 207 -7.36 11.51 -23.20
CA SER A 207 -6.85 12.87 -23.08
C SER A 207 -5.33 12.89 -23.14
N LEU A 208 -4.79 13.74 -24.01
CA LEU A 208 -3.41 14.19 -23.96
C LEU A 208 -3.35 15.27 -22.89
N ALA A 209 -2.68 15.00 -21.78
CA ALA A 209 -2.10 16.13 -21.06
C ALA A 209 -1.25 16.96 -22.03
N ASN A 210 -1.23 18.26 -21.81
CA ASN A 210 -0.37 19.11 -22.61
C ASN A 210 1.10 18.64 -22.40
N ALA A 211 1.93 18.79 -23.44
CA ALA A 211 3.34 18.38 -23.34
C ALA A 211 4.07 19.10 -22.19
N GLU A 212 3.56 20.26 -21.77
CA GLU A 212 4.05 21.06 -20.65
C GLU A 212 3.86 20.36 -19.29
N ASP A 213 2.71 19.75 -19.02
CA ASP A 213 2.39 19.04 -17.78
C ASP A 213 3.24 17.78 -17.64
N ILE A 214 3.45 17.06 -18.74
CA ILE A 214 4.35 15.91 -18.82
C ILE A 214 5.79 16.34 -18.55
N ASN A 215 6.24 17.44 -19.17
CA ASN A 215 7.59 17.98 -18.96
C ASN A 215 7.79 18.49 -17.53
N ASN A 216 6.82 19.21 -16.98
CA ASN A 216 6.84 19.71 -15.60
C ASN A 216 6.91 18.54 -14.61
N TYR A 217 6.11 17.50 -14.83
CA TYR A 217 6.17 16.27 -14.04
C TYR A 217 7.56 15.61 -14.11
N ALA A 218 8.09 15.44 -15.32
CA ALA A 218 9.36 14.77 -15.58
C ALA A 218 10.58 15.53 -15.02
N GLN A 219 10.59 16.87 -15.14
CA GLN A 219 11.76 17.69 -14.84
C GLN A 219 11.72 18.33 -13.46
N GLN A 220 10.55 18.79 -13.01
CA GLN A 220 10.45 19.60 -11.78
C GLN A 220 10.08 18.76 -10.56
N TYR A 221 9.39 17.64 -10.75
CA TYR A 221 8.85 16.88 -9.62
C TYR A 221 9.55 15.56 -9.32
N LEU A 222 9.92 14.80 -10.35
CA LEU A 222 10.66 13.57 -10.15
C LEU A 222 12.11 13.92 -9.77
N ASP A 223 12.29 14.37 -8.54
CA ASP A 223 13.60 14.63 -7.98
C ASP A 223 14.27 13.30 -7.70
N LYS A 224 15.27 12.97 -8.51
CA LYS A 224 16.13 11.78 -8.33
C LYS A 224 16.78 11.77 -6.94
N LYS A 225 16.94 12.92 -6.28
CA LYS A 225 17.47 12.99 -4.90
C LYS A 225 16.52 12.37 -3.87
N LEU A 226 15.24 12.22 -4.18
CA LEU A 226 14.26 11.49 -3.35
C LEU A 226 14.38 9.96 -3.53
N HIS A 227 15.22 9.50 -4.46
CA HIS A 227 15.59 8.10 -4.63
C HIS A 227 16.68 7.69 -3.64
N HIS A 228 16.33 7.57 -2.36
CA HIS A 228 17.32 7.36 -1.29
C HIS A 228 17.88 5.94 -1.18
N TYR A 229 17.26 4.96 -1.83
CA TYR A 229 17.60 3.55 -1.68
C TYR A 229 17.51 2.84 -3.01
N GLU A 230 18.63 2.26 -3.40
CA GLU A 230 18.81 1.42 -4.57
C GLU A 230 19.25 0.05 -4.07
N TYR A 231 18.53 -0.98 -4.49
CA TYR A 231 18.81 -2.37 -4.18
C TYR A 231 18.58 -3.21 -5.43
N THR A 232 19.36 -4.26 -5.55
CA THR A 232 19.29 -5.24 -6.64
C THR A 232 18.47 -6.46 -6.23
N GLU A 233 18.24 -7.38 -7.16
CA GLU A 233 17.69 -8.71 -6.88
C GLU A 233 18.67 -9.56 -6.06
N GLU A 234 19.97 -9.40 -6.29
CA GLU A 234 21.01 -10.11 -5.54
C GLU A 234 21.00 -9.71 -4.06
N ASP A 235 20.82 -8.42 -3.75
CA ASP A 235 20.70 -7.92 -2.37
C ASP A 235 19.52 -8.56 -1.63
N LEU A 236 18.41 -8.83 -2.32
CA LEU A 236 17.27 -9.57 -1.77
C LEU A 236 17.70 -11.01 -1.43
N LEU A 237 18.25 -11.73 -2.39
CA LEU A 237 18.63 -13.14 -2.18
C LEU A 237 19.64 -13.34 -1.04
N LEU A 238 20.48 -12.35 -0.75
CA LEU A 238 21.47 -12.37 0.32
C LEU A 238 20.94 -11.95 1.71
N HIS A 239 19.69 -11.48 1.82
CA HIS A 239 19.15 -10.96 3.08
C HIS A 239 18.93 -12.09 4.12
N PRO A 240 19.21 -11.87 5.43
CA PRO A 240 19.05 -12.90 6.49
C PRO A 240 17.64 -13.47 6.67
N ALA A 241 16.62 -12.82 6.11
CA ALA A 241 15.22 -13.23 6.21
C ALA A 241 14.90 -14.37 5.21
N ALA A 242 15.41 -15.57 5.50
CA ALA A 242 15.47 -16.70 4.56
C ALA A 242 14.12 -17.17 3.99
N ALA A 243 13.01 -17.03 4.73
CA ALA A 243 11.70 -17.54 4.28
C ALA A 243 10.90 -16.55 3.42
N ILE A 244 11.09 -15.25 3.63
CA ILE A 244 10.28 -14.20 2.98
C ILE A 244 10.98 -13.64 1.76
N THR A 245 12.31 -13.53 1.83
CA THR A 245 13.06 -12.83 0.79
C THR A 245 13.07 -13.53 -0.56
N PRO A 246 13.12 -14.88 -0.65
CA PRO A 246 12.92 -15.58 -1.92
C PRO A 246 11.56 -15.27 -2.57
N VAL A 247 10.48 -15.23 -1.77
CA VAL A 247 9.14 -14.88 -2.28
C VAL A 247 9.09 -13.44 -2.78
N CYS A 248 9.70 -12.51 -2.03
CA CYS A 248 9.83 -11.11 -2.44
C CYS A 248 10.64 -10.96 -3.73
N ALA A 249 11.77 -11.66 -3.86
CA ALA A 249 12.62 -11.65 -5.04
C ALA A 249 11.86 -12.18 -6.26
N ASN A 250 11.32 -13.41 -6.15
CA ASN A 250 10.56 -14.04 -7.23
C ASN A 250 9.38 -13.19 -7.71
N LEU A 251 8.62 -12.61 -6.76
CA LEU A 251 7.51 -11.71 -7.12
C LEU A 251 8.00 -10.41 -7.77
N TYR A 252 9.06 -9.79 -7.23
CA TYR A 252 9.60 -8.56 -7.79
C TYR A 252 10.12 -8.78 -9.20
N THR A 253 10.90 -9.85 -9.43
CA THR A 253 11.43 -10.21 -10.74
C THR A 253 10.32 -10.44 -11.75
N LEU A 254 9.31 -11.22 -11.40
CA LEU A 254 8.14 -11.46 -12.25
C LEU A 254 7.41 -10.16 -12.62
N LEU A 255 7.14 -9.29 -11.64
CA LEU A 255 6.45 -8.03 -11.89
C LEU A 255 7.32 -7.00 -12.60
N MET A 256 8.65 -7.09 -12.50
CA MET A 256 9.57 -6.26 -13.27
C MET A 256 9.56 -6.65 -14.76
N GLN A 257 9.46 -7.93 -15.10
CA GLN A 257 9.27 -8.37 -16.49
C GLN A 257 7.97 -7.78 -17.07
N VAL A 258 6.88 -7.78 -16.29
CA VAL A 258 5.61 -7.13 -16.66
C VAL A 258 5.78 -5.61 -16.81
N ALA A 259 6.47 -4.95 -15.87
CA ALA A 259 6.68 -3.50 -15.90
C ALA A 259 7.54 -3.04 -17.10
N LYS A 260 8.35 -3.95 -17.66
CA LYS A 260 9.15 -3.75 -18.88
C LYS A 260 8.45 -4.21 -20.16
N ASP A 261 7.22 -4.70 -20.06
CA ASP A 261 6.45 -5.30 -21.16
C ASP A 261 7.13 -6.52 -21.82
N GLU A 262 8.01 -7.21 -21.09
CA GLU A 262 8.63 -8.47 -21.53
C GLU A 262 7.61 -9.63 -21.52
N ILE A 263 6.64 -9.57 -20.61
CA ILE A 263 5.48 -10.46 -20.51
C ILE A 263 4.24 -9.65 -20.13
N THR A 264 3.04 -10.22 -20.29
CA THR A 264 1.77 -9.60 -19.85
C THR A 264 1.18 -10.33 -18.65
N LEU A 265 0.35 -9.66 -17.85
CA LEU A 265 -0.31 -10.27 -16.68
C LEU A 265 -1.35 -11.34 -17.07
N GLU A 266 -1.72 -11.39 -18.34
CA GLU A 266 -2.71 -12.29 -18.93
C GLU A 266 -2.03 -13.46 -19.68
N SER A 267 -0.69 -13.46 -19.77
CA SER A 267 0.09 -14.50 -20.43
C SER A 267 0.08 -15.83 -19.67
N ALA A 268 0.31 -16.93 -20.40
CA ALA A 268 0.43 -18.27 -19.80
C ALA A 268 1.72 -18.38 -18.96
N GLU A 269 2.77 -17.71 -19.42
CA GLU A 269 4.07 -17.56 -18.77
C GLU A 269 3.90 -16.91 -17.40
N PHE A 270 3.23 -15.75 -17.33
CA PHE A 270 2.91 -15.10 -16.07
C PHE A 270 2.07 -16.00 -15.17
N SER A 271 1.02 -16.63 -15.71
CA SER A 271 0.14 -17.51 -14.95
C SER A 271 0.87 -18.71 -14.33
N SER A 272 1.90 -19.22 -15.01
CA SER A 272 2.74 -20.31 -14.49
C SER A 272 3.66 -19.85 -13.37
N ALA A 273 4.41 -18.76 -13.60
CA ALA A 273 5.29 -18.18 -12.59
C ALA A 273 4.51 -17.69 -11.36
N TRP A 274 3.34 -17.10 -11.56
CA TRP A 274 2.43 -16.66 -10.51
C TRP A 274 2.01 -17.82 -9.60
N ARG A 275 1.68 -18.99 -10.17
CA ARG A 275 1.34 -20.19 -9.39
C ARG A 275 2.47 -20.62 -8.45
N GLN A 276 3.73 -20.51 -8.90
CA GLN A 276 4.89 -20.80 -8.07
C GLN A 276 5.00 -19.80 -6.91
N VAL A 277 4.98 -18.50 -7.21
CA VAL A 277 5.03 -17.43 -6.18
C VAL A 277 3.92 -17.61 -5.13
N LYS A 278 2.71 -17.99 -5.57
CA LYS A 278 1.59 -18.27 -4.65
C LYS A 278 1.81 -19.50 -3.78
N GLY A 279 2.40 -20.55 -4.34
CA GLY A 279 2.77 -21.74 -3.56
C GLY A 279 3.76 -21.39 -2.45
N GLU A 280 4.79 -20.63 -2.78
CA GLU A 280 5.81 -20.19 -1.83
C GLU A 280 5.23 -19.25 -0.76
N TYR A 281 4.42 -18.26 -1.18
CA TYR A 281 3.73 -17.37 -0.26
C TYR A 281 2.81 -18.13 0.70
N SER A 282 2.01 -19.07 0.18
CA SER A 282 1.10 -19.88 1.00
C SER A 282 1.85 -20.74 2.02
N ALA A 283 3.04 -21.24 1.67
CA ALA A 283 3.89 -21.98 2.59
C ALA A 283 4.47 -21.09 3.71
N ALA A 284 4.85 -19.86 3.38
CA ALA A 284 5.34 -18.87 4.35
C ALA A 284 4.23 -18.26 5.22
N TYR A 285 2.98 -18.37 4.77
CA TYR A 285 1.85 -17.65 5.32
C TYR A 285 1.51 -17.91 6.81
N PRO A 286 1.57 -19.15 7.33
CA PRO A 286 1.32 -19.40 8.76
C PRO A 286 2.30 -18.65 9.68
N PHE A 287 3.56 -18.49 9.24
CA PHE A 287 4.57 -17.72 9.97
C PHE A 287 4.23 -16.23 10.00
N TYR A 288 3.78 -15.70 8.85
CA TYR A 288 3.28 -14.33 8.77
C TYR A 288 2.11 -14.09 9.73
N LEU A 289 1.14 -15.00 9.74
CA LEU A 289 -0.01 -14.97 10.64
C LEU A 289 0.39 -14.91 12.12
N TYR A 290 1.34 -15.76 12.49
CA TYR A 290 1.85 -15.82 13.85
C TYR A 290 2.58 -14.52 14.21
N MET A 291 3.45 -14.03 13.34
CA MET A 291 4.17 -12.77 13.53
C MET A 291 3.22 -11.58 13.69
N ASN A 292 2.19 -11.49 12.85
CA ASN A 292 1.20 -10.40 12.93
C ASN A 292 0.43 -10.43 14.26
N ARG A 293 0.05 -11.63 14.74
CA ARG A 293 -0.58 -11.78 16.07
C ARG A 293 0.35 -11.35 17.20
N LEU A 294 1.62 -11.72 17.14
CA LEU A 294 2.62 -11.28 18.12
C LEU A 294 2.83 -9.77 18.10
N LEU A 295 2.94 -9.16 16.91
CA LEU A 295 3.08 -7.71 16.77
C LEU A 295 1.87 -6.96 17.33
N LYS A 296 0.64 -7.46 17.07
CA LYS A 296 -0.59 -6.88 17.63
C LYS A 296 -0.59 -6.95 19.15
N ARG A 297 -0.28 -8.13 19.72
CA ARG A 297 -0.18 -8.32 21.17
C ARG A 297 0.89 -7.45 21.80
N ASN A 298 2.06 -7.30 21.16
CA ASN A 298 3.12 -6.44 21.64
C ASN A 298 2.69 -4.97 21.67
N LYS A 299 2.00 -4.49 20.62
CA LYS A 299 1.45 -3.13 20.59
C LYS A 299 0.39 -2.90 21.66
N GLU A 300 -0.47 -3.88 21.93
CA GLU A 300 -1.46 -3.84 23.02
C GLU A 300 -0.74 -3.74 24.36
N LEU A 301 0.23 -4.61 24.64
CA LEU A 301 1.04 -4.58 25.85
C LEU A 301 1.78 -3.25 26.04
N GLU A 302 2.39 -2.70 24.99
CA GLU A 302 3.03 -1.38 25.04
C GLU A 302 2.04 -0.25 25.33
N ARG A 303 0.83 -0.33 24.78
CA ARG A 303 -0.25 0.64 25.05
C ARG A 303 -0.69 0.55 26.52
N ASP A 304 -0.87 -0.66 27.03
CA ASP A 304 -1.24 -0.89 28.43
C ASP A 304 -0.14 -0.42 29.38
N LEU A 305 1.12 -0.75 29.08
CA LEU A 305 2.27 -0.25 29.84
C LEU A 305 2.38 1.27 29.83
N ARG A 306 2.14 1.93 28.69
CA ARG A 306 2.10 3.40 28.62
C ARG A 306 0.96 3.98 29.46
N THR A 307 -0.21 3.35 29.43
CA THR A 307 -1.38 3.75 30.22
C THR A 307 -1.08 3.62 31.71
N ILE A 308 -0.54 2.48 32.13
CA ILE A 308 -0.10 2.24 33.52
C ILE A 308 0.95 3.28 33.92
N ARG A 309 2.00 3.49 33.12
CA ARG A 309 3.07 4.44 33.44
C ARG A 309 2.59 5.89 33.58
N ARG A 310 1.48 6.26 32.92
CA ARG A 310 0.87 7.59 33.00
C ARG A 310 -0.13 7.72 34.15
N SER A 311 -0.56 6.63 34.76
CA SER A 311 -1.57 6.63 35.82
C SER A 311 -1.07 7.33 37.10
N LEU A 312 -2.01 7.87 37.87
CA LEU A 312 -1.70 8.52 39.15
C LEU A 312 -1.14 7.50 40.16
N SER A 313 -1.72 6.29 40.21
CA SER A 313 -1.24 5.22 41.08
C SER A 313 0.22 4.84 40.79
N TRP A 314 0.59 4.79 39.51
CA TRP A 314 1.97 4.56 39.11
C TRP A 314 2.88 5.71 39.54
N LYS A 315 2.47 6.97 39.41
CA LYS A 315 3.29 8.11 39.85
C LYS A 315 3.49 8.14 41.36
N LEU A 316 2.43 7.90 42.14
CA LEU A 316 2.46 7.90 43.61
C LEU A 316 3.33 6.78 44.19
N ALA A 317 3.36 5.60 43.54
CA ALA A 317 4.17 4.47 43.99
C ALA A 317 5.68 4.62 43.69
N TYR A 318 6.14 5.75 43.16
CA TYR A 318 7.55 5.94 42.77
C TYR A 318 8.56 5.70 43.91
N PRO A 319 8.37 6.21 45.15
CA PRO A 319 9.30 5.94 46.25
C PRO A 319 9.42 4.45 46.59
N LEU A 320 8.30 3.71 46.54
CA LEU A 320 8.29 2.27 46.80
C LEU A 320 9.02 1.49 45.70
N ARG A 321 8.90 1.91 44.44
CA ARG A 321 9.64 1.29 43.32
C ARG A 321 11.15 1.50 43.47
N LEU A 322 11.60 2.69 43.86
CA LEU A 322 13.01 2.97 44.13
C LEU A 322 13.59 2.01 45.19
N ILE A 323 12.87 1.81 46.29
CA ILE A 323 13.28 0.88 47.35
C ILE A 323 13.37 -0.55 46.81
N ASN A 324 12.35 -1.00 46.06
CA ASN A 324 12.35 -2.33 45.45
C ASN A 324 13.51 -2.52 44.43
N ASP A 325 13.84 -1.50 43.64
CA ASP A 325 14.92 -1.57 42.66
C ASP A 325 16.29 -1.67 43.33
N VAL A 326 16.53 -0.91 44.41
CA VAL A 326 17.73 -1.03 45.25
C VAL A 326 17.84 -2.44 45.85
N TRP A 327 16.72 -2.98 46.34
CA TRP A 327 16.69 -4.32 46.92
C TRP A 327 16.96 -5.43 45.88
N ARG A 328 16.43 -5.28 44.66
CA ARG A 328 16.70 -6.19 43.54
C ARG A 328 18.15 -6.11 43.06
N ALA A 329 18.74 -4.92 43.01
CA ALA A 329 20.14 -4.73 42.66
C ALA A 329 21.09 -5.37 43.70
N GLY A 330 20.74 -5.27 44.99
CA GLY A 330 21.44 -5.98 46.07
C GLY A 330 21.39 -7.50 45.92
N ARG A 331 20.23 -8.06 45.55
CA ARG A 331 20.07 -9.51 45.29
C ARG A 331 20.80 -10.01 44.05
N LYS A 332 20.95 -9.20 43.01
CA LYS A 332 21.75 -9.57 41.83
C LYS A 332 23.25 -9.58 42.13
N LYS A 333 23.73 -8.74 43.05
CA LYS A 333 25.13 -8.77 43.52
C LYS A 333 25.44 -9.92 44.47
N SER A 334 24.44 -10.50 45.14
CA SER A 334 24.63 -11.70 45.97
C SER A 334 24.61 -13.02 45.19
N TYR A 335 24.37 -12.97 43.87
CA TYR A 335 24.46 -14.12 42.95
C TYR A 335 25.43 -13.79 41.81
N GLY A 336 26.73 -13.80 42.12
CA GLY A 336 27.78 -14.12 41.14
C GLY A 336 29.16 -13.49 41.41
N PRO A 337 30.27 -14.23 41.18
CA PRO A 337 30.34 -15.67 40.90
C PRO A 337 30.17 -16.55 42.15
#